data_AF-A0AAU7CKD9-F1
#
_entry.id   AF-A0AAU7CKD9-F1
#
_cell.length_a   1.000
_cell.length_b   1.000
_cell.length_c   1.000
_cell.angle_alpha   90.00
_cell.angle_beta   90.00
_cell.angle_gamma   90.00
#
_symmetry.space_group_name_H-M   'P 1'
#
loop_
_entity.id
_entity.type
_entity.pdbx_description
1 polymer ?
#
loop_
_entity_poly.entity_id
_entity_poly.type
_entity_poly.pdbx_seq_one_letter_code
_entity_poly.pdbx_strand_id
1 'polypeptide(L)'
;MTVEPASLCWVTGLMTERRDGLTWAASFAKLPALQYVVSDGGTGLLKGLDLVRAARRRDGETRSLDQCLDVFHTVREGRRALRLTWRRVAKVMDQAVAQDRVVARRGRNGQSCKGHGASAAATWSRAERIWDQALAVEAAWDQARGALELFTAAGRLQDRPQAEAILAEALPRLRGTEWAKTRRLLSRPESLAFLDRVQAGLRELSLDPAVLEAILELEGLSRQRDRSAEDSVAAAVRRGRVLVRTVQLARADPDWPESATRVRHVLRNAWRASSLVECLNSVARMQQSRHRRMTQGLLDLKRLYWNLRRFRTGRRRDQTPYELLGVALPALDWWELLKLSPEQLRQHLSAQRVGE
;
A
#
# COMPACT_ATOMS: atom_id res chain seq x y z
N MET A 1 6.55 4.08 14.54
CA MET A 1 5.13 4.00 14.97
C MET A 1 4.55 2.71 14.42
N THR A 2 3.63 2.09 15.15
CA THR A 2 2.93 0.86 14.76
C THR A 2 1.43 1.09 14.93
N VAL A 3 0.65 0.63 13.95
CA VAL A 3 -0.80 0.86 13.87
C VAL A 3 -1.48 -0.45 13.53
N GLU A 4 -2.53 -0.80 14.27
CA GLU A 4 -3.39 -1.93 13.92
C GLU A 4 -4.42 -1.46 12.88
N PRO A 5 -4.45 -2.06 11.68
CA PRO A 5 -5.17 -1.49 10.54
C PRO A 5 -6.71 -1.57 10.63
N ALA A 6 -7.27 -2.57 11.31
CA ALA A 6 -8.73 -2.72 11.41
C ALA A 6 -9.33 -1.63 12.31
N SER A 7 -8.73 -1.38 13.47
CA SER A 7 -9.14 -0.40 14.48
C SER A 7 -8.55 1.00 14.25
N LEU A 8 -7.46 1.11 13.50
CA LEU A 8 -6.58 2.29 13.45
C LEU A 8 -5.99 2.66 14.81
N CYS A 9 -5.91 1.69 15.73
CA CYS A 9 -5.29 1.89 17.02
C CYS A 9 -3.80 2.17 16.84
N TRP A 10 -3.36 3.30 17.38
CA TRP A 10 -1.94 3.61 17.48
C TRP A 10 -1.36 2.78 18.63
N VAL A 11 -0.76 1.64 18.27
CA VAL A 11 -0.25 0.65 19.22
C VAL A 11 1.09 1.10 19.82
N THR A 12 2.01 1.59 18.99
CA THR A 12 3.37 1.95 19.44
C THR A 12 3.80 3.31 18.91
N GLY A 13 4.22 4.22 19.80
CA GLY A 13 4.73 5.56 19.48
C GLY A 13 5.92 5.91 20.36
N LEU A 14 7.10 5.36 20.05
CA LEU A 14 8.32 5.55 20.83
C LEU A 14 9.27 6.55 20.17
N MET A 15 9.79 7.49 20.96
CA MET A 15 11.00 8.23 20.66
C MET A 15 12.19 7.33 20.89
N THR A 16 13.07 7.26 19.90
CA THR A 16 14.26 6.43 19.96
C THR A 16 15.42 7.24 19.43
N GLU A 17 16.58 7.11 20.07
CA GLU A 17 17.82 7.74 19.60
C GLU A 17 18.29 7.11 18.29
N ARG A 18 18.07 5.79 18.14
CA ARG A 18 18.43 5.00 16.97
C ARG A 18 17.22 4.23 16.46
N ARG A 19 17.15 4.04 15.14
CA ARG A 19 16.12 3.27 14.44
C ARG A 19 16.70 1.99 13.85
N ASP A 20 17.45 1.26 14.66
CA ASP A 20 18.15 0.03 14.28
C ASP A 20 17.31 -1.23 14.52
N GLY A 21 17.89 -2.39 14.20
CA GLY A 21 17.22 -3.69 14.33
C GLY A 21 16.82 -4.05 15.75
N LEU A 22 17.66 -3.75 16.74
CA LEU A 22 17.40 -4.09 18.14
C LEU A 22 16.23 -3.28 18.69
N THR A 23 16.20 -1.99 18.38
CA THR A 23 15.09 -1.11 18.76
C THR A 23 13.74 -1.60 18.19
N TRP A 24 13.73 -2.03 16.92
CA TRP A 24 12.53 -2.58 16.29
C TRP A 24 12.15 -3.96 16.84
N ALA A 25 13.12 -4.85 17.07
CA ALA A 25 12.87 -6.15 17.67
C ALA A 25 12.22 -6.02 19.05
N ALA A 26 12.73 -5.12 19.91
CA ALA A 26 12.15 -4.84 21.22
C ALA A 26 10.71 -4.30 21.12
N SER A 27 10.40 -3.54 20.07
CA SER A 27 9.03 -3.04 19.83
C SER A 27 8.08 -4.17 19.40
N PHE A 28 8.52 -5.06 18.50
CA PHE A 28 7.74 -6.20 18.03
C PHE A 28 7.58 -7.30 19.08
N ALA A 29 8.56 -7.50 19.97
CA ALA A 29 8.48 -8.47 21.06
C ALA A 29 7.30 -8.20 22.02
N LYS A 30 6.83 -6.95 22.09
CA LYS A 30 5.64 -6.57 22.87
C LYS A 30 4.32 -7.02 22.23
N LEU A 31 4.38 -7.59 21.01
CA LEU A 31 3.23 -8.04 20.23
C LEU A 31 3.39 -9.56 19.97
N PRO A 32 3.20 -10.42 20.98
CA PRO A 32 3.42 -11.86 20.84
C PRO A 32 2.48 -12.51 19.80
N ALA A 33 1.28 -11.96 19.62
CA ALA A 33 0.33 -12.41 18.61
C ALA A 33 0.54 -11.80 17.21
N LEU A 34 1.59 -11.01 16.99
CA LEU A 34 1.86 -10.38 15.68
C LEU A 34 2.16 -11.46 14.63
N GLN A 35 1.39 -11.50 13.56
CA GLN A 35 1.56 -12.47 12.45
C GLN A 35 1.95 -11.82 11.13
N TYR A 36 1.65 -10.53 10.95
CA TYR A 36 1.82 -9.88 9.66
C TYR A 36 2.17 -8.40 9.82
N VAL A 37 3.18 -7.95 9.08
CA VAL A 37 3.64 -6.56 9.09
C VAL A 37 3.69 -6.00 7.68
N VAL A 38 3.05 -4.84 7.48
CA VAL A 38 3.23 -4.01 6.28
C VAL A 38 4.21 -2.89 6.60
N SER A 39 5.30 -2.77 5.84
CA SER A 39 6.32 -1.74 6.10
C SER A 39 7.00 -1.24 4.84
N ASP A 40 7.63 -0.07 4.92
CA ASP A 40 8.42 0.53 3.83
C ASP A 40 9.74 -0.21 3.53
N GLY A 41 10.05 -1.26 4.30
CA GLY A 41 11.28 -2.03 4.15
C GLY A 41 12.53 -1.32 4.65
N GLY A 42 12.42 -0.36 5.58
CA GLY A 42 13.58 0.26 6.24
C GLY A 42 14.53 -0.80 6.84
N THR A 43 15.84 -0.57 6.71
CA THR A 43 16.85 -1.58 7.10
C THR A 43 16.78 -2.00 8.56
N GLY A 44 16.52 -1.04 9.47
CA GLY A 44 16.29 -1.35 10.89
C GLY A 44 15.02 -2.18 11.12
N LEU A 45 13.93 -1.89 10.40
CA LEU A 45 12.68 -2.67 10.48
C LEU A 45 12.90 -4.12 10.07
N LEU A 46 13.57 -4.33 8.93
CA LEU A 46 13.87 -5.68 8.42
C LEU A 46 14.71 -6.47 9.42
N LYS A 47 15.81 -5.88 9.89
CA LYS A 47 16.67 -6.51 10.90
C LYS A 47 15.89 -6.84 12.18
N GLY A 48 14.99 -5.96 12.61
CA GLY A 48 14.15 -6.20 13.78
C GLY A 48 13.18 -7.36 13.60
N LEU A 49 12.56 -7.48 12.43
CA LEU A 49 11.69 -8.62 12.09
C LEU A 49 12.49 -9.93 12.07
N ASP A 50 13.68 -9.92 11.49
CA ASP A 50 14.52 -11.12 11.42
C ASP A 50 14.96 -11.61 12.80
N LEU A 51 15.29 -10.68 13.71
CA LEU A 51 15.61 -10.99 15.11
C LEU A 51 14.42 -11.62 15.84
N VAL A 52 13.21 -11.09 15.64
CA VAL A 52 11.99 -11.63 16.28
C VAL A 52 11.65 -12.99 15.71
N ARG A 53 11.74 -13.18 14.39
CA ARG A 53 11.57 -14.49 13.75
C ARG A 53 12.57 -15.52 14.29
N ALA A 54 13.84 -15.12 14.47
CA ALA A 54 14.86 -15.99 15.03
C ALA A 54 14.58 -16.35 16.50
N ALA A 55 14.12 -15.39 17.31
CA ALA A 55 13.70 -15.65 18.69
C ALA A 55 12.54 -16.65 18.73
N ARG A 56 11.45 -16.39 18.00
CA ARG A 56 10.29 -17.29 17.92
C ARG A 56 10.64 -18.71 17.50
N ARG A 57 11.54 -18.87 16.51
CA ARG A 57 12.02 -20.19 16.10
C ARG A 57 12.79 -20.92 17.20
N ARG A 58 13.60 -20.20 17.99
CA ARG A 58 14.31 -20.79 19.15
C ARG A 58 13.33 -21.21 20.25
N ASP A 59 12.26 -20.45 20.43
CA ASP A 59 11.22 -20.71 21.44
C ASP A 59 10.18 -21.76 20.96
N GLY A 60 10.39 -22.36 19.79
CA GLY A 60 9.50 -23.40 19.24
C GLY A 60 8.14 -22.86 18.76
N GLU A 61 7.98 -21.54 18.58
CA GLU A 61 6.74 -20.96 18.10
C GLU A 61 6.49 -21.34 16.63
N THR A 62 5.31 -21.90 16.38
CA THR A 62 4.87 -22.33 15.03
C THR A 62 4.22 -21.22 14.22
N ARG A 63 3.83 -20.10 14.85
CA ARG A 63 3.16 -18.99 14.17
C ARG A 63 4.15 -18.19 13.31
N SER A 64 3.90 -18.13 11.99
CA SER A 64 4.70 -17.31 11.10
C SER A 64 4.58 -15.81 11.45
N LEU A 65 5.67 -15.08 11.24
CA LEU A 65 5.68 -13.62 11.22
C LEU A 65 6.01 -13.17 9.81
N ASP A 66 4.98 -12.93 9.02
CA ASP A 66 5.09 -12.58 7.63
C ASP A 66 5.21 -11.08 7.43
N GLN A 67 5.81 -10.70 6.30
CA GLN A 67 6.02 -9.31 5.94
C GLN A 67 5.54 -9.05 4.52
N CYS A 68 4.88 -7.90 4.36
CA CYS A 68 4.64 -7.29 3.06
C CYS A 68 5.33 -5.93 2.97
N LEU A 69 5.88 -5.65 1.80
CA LEU A 69 6.34 -4.31 1.49
C LEU A 69 5.14 -3.40 1.25
N ASP A 70 5.31 -2.15 1.65
CA ASP A 70 4.32 -1.12 1.43
C ASP A 70 4.22 -0.81 -0.07
N VAL A 71 3.14 -1.29 -0.68
CA VAL A 71 2.81 -1.08 -2.08
C VAL A 71 2.67 0.41 -2.41
N PHE A 72 2.15 1.23 -1.50
CA PHE A 72 2.04 2.67 -1.72
C PHE A 72 3.42 3.32 -1.87
N HIS A 73 4.38 2.95 -1.01
CA HIS A 73 5.75 3.43 -1.11
C HIS A 73 6.46 2.92 -2.36
N THR A 74 6.27 1.64 -2.72
CA THR A 74 6.80 1.09 -3.98
C THR A 74 6.26 1.85 -5.20
N VAL A 75 4.95 2.08 -5.26
CA VAL A 75 4.31 2.87 -6.34
C VAL A 75 4.79 4.31 -6.35
N ARG A 76 4.99 4.93 -5.18
CA ARG A 76 5.52 6.30 -5.08
C ARG A 76 6.93 6.41 -5.63
N GLU A 77 7.80 5.44 -5.37
CA GLU A 77 9.16 5.39 -5.91
C GLU A 77 9.15 5.19 -7.43
N GLY A 78 8.31 4.30 -7.96
CA GLY A 78 8.14 4.15 -9.42
C GLY A 78 7.64 5.42 -10.09
N ARG A 79 6.64 6.10 -9.52
CA ARG A 79 6.18 7.42 -10.01
C ARG A 79 7.28 8.48 -9.95
N ARG A 80 8.16 8.44 -8.95
CA ARG A 80 9.32 9.34 -8.87
C ARG A 80 10.30 9.07 -10.00
N ALA A 81 10.63 7.81 -10.25
CA ALA A 81 11.51 7.42 -11.36
C ALA A 81 10.93 7.84 -12.71
N LEU A 82 9.65 7.57 -12.96
CA LEU A 82 8.94 7.99 -14.18
C LEU A 82 9.00 9.50 -14.41
N ARG A 83 8.79 10.32 -13.36
CA ARG A 83 8.94 11.78 -13.47
C ARG A 83 10.37 12.20 -13.86
N LEU A 84 11.39 11.51 -13.36
CA LEU A 84 12.78 11.81 -13.72
C LEU A 84 13.08 11.41 -15.18
N THR A 85 12.55 10.28 -15.63
CA THR A 85 12.63 9.85 -17.03
C THR A 85 12.00 10.90 -17.96
N TRP A 86 10.77 11.36 -17.68
CA TRP A 86 10.10 12.38 -18.49
C TRP A 86 10.75 13.77 -18.42
N ARG A 87 11.36 14.15 -17.27
CA ARG A 87 12.18 15.37 -17.20
C ARG A 87 13.39 15.31 -18.14
N ARG A 88 13.99 14.13 -18.31
CA ARG A 88 15.11 13.94 -19.25
C ARG A 88 14.64 14.09 -20.69
N VAL A 89 13.47 13.56 -21.04
CA VAL A 89 12.83 13.74 -22.35
C VAL A 89 12.64 15.22 -22.64
N ALA A 90 11.97 15.95 -21.74
CA ALA A 90 11.73 17.38 -21.88
C ALA A 90 13.02 18.16 -22.15
N LYS A 91 14.08 17.90 -21.36
CA LYS A 91 15.39 18.54 -21.56
C LYS A 91 16.00 18.31 -22.94
N VAL A 92 15.90 17.11 -23.50
CA VAL A 92 16.48 16.80 -24.81
C VAL A 92 15.62 17.35 -25.95
N MET A 93 14.30 17.37 -25.78
CA MET A 93 13.38 18.05 -26.71
C MET A 93 13.67 19.55 -26.77
N ASP A 94 13.83 20.21 -25.61
CA ASP A 94 14.20 21.62 -25.55
C ASP A 94 15.53 21.92 -26.26
N GLN A 95 16.50 21.01 -26.15
CA GLN A 95 17.78 21.10 -26.86
C GLN A 95 17.62 20.98 -28.38
N ALA A 96 16.81 20.04 -28.85
CA ALA A 96 16.52 19.88 -30.29
C ALA A 96 15.82 21.13 -30.86
N VAL A 97 14.79 21.63 -30.17
CA VAL A 97 14.07 22.86 -30.54
C VAL A 97 15.00 24.08 -30.56
N ALA A 98 15.89 24.21 -29.57
CA ALA A 98 16.87 25.28 -29.54
C ALA A 98 17.83 25.22 -30.74
N GLN A 99 18.28 24.03 -31.12
CA GLN A 99 19.18 23.84 -32.25
C GLN A 99 18.51 24.17 -33.59
N ASP A 100 17.24 23.79 -33.77
CA ASP A 100 16.44 24.19 -34.93
C ASP A 100 16.29 25.71 -35.03
N ARG A 101 16.04 26.38 -33.90
CA ARG A 101 15.96 27.85 -33.87
C ARG A 101 17.28 28.50 -34.30
N VAL A 102 18.43 27.91 -33.97
CA VAL A 102 19.75 28.39 -34.44
C VAL A 102 19.87 28.26 -35.95
N VAL A 103 19.49 27.12 -36.53
CA VAL A 103 19.50 26.89 -37.99
C VAL A 103 18.56 27.88 -38.68
N ALA A 104 17.32 28.00 -38.22
CA ALA A 104 16.33 28.91 -38.79
C ALA A 104 16.77 30.38 -38.72
N ARG A 105 17.37 30.81 -37.60
CA ARG A 105 17.90 32.17 -37.45
C ARG A 105 19.05 32.44 -38.43
N ARG A 106 19.97 31.49 -38.62
CA ARG A 106 21.07 31.62 -39.59
C ARG A 106 20.54 31.74 -41.02
N GLY A 107 19.57 30.90 -41.39
CA GLY A 107 18.91 30.96 -42.69
C GLY A 107 18.26 32.32 -42.96
N ARG A 108 17.53 32.88 -41.98
CA ARG A 108 16.94 34.23 -42.09
C ARG A 108 17.97 35.35 -42.25
N ASN A 109 19.14 35.19 -41.66
CA ASN A 109 20.21 36.19 -41.71
C ASN A 109 21.14 36.02 -42.92
N GLY A 110 20.82 35.13 -43.88
CA GLY A 110 21.67 34.82 -45.03
C GLY A 110 23.01 34.16 -44.67
N GLN A 111 23.14 33.65 -43.44
CA GLN A 111 24.36 33.03 -42.94
C GLN A 111 24.45 31.57 -43.38
N SER A 112 25.68 31.07 -43.57
CA SER A 112 25.91 29.66 -43.91
C SER A 112 25.33 28.72 -42.85
N CYS A 113 24.50 27.79 -43.32
CA CYS A 113 23.88 26.73 -42.52
C CYS A 113 24.66 25.40 -42.58
N LYS A 114 25.83 25.36 -43.26
CA LYS A 114 26.65 24.15 -43.37
C LYS A 114 27.00 23.60 -41.99
N GLY A 115 26.85 22.28 -41.81
CA GLY A 115 27.09 21.55 -40.55
C GLY A 115 26.01 21.73 -39.46
N HIS A 116 25.23 22.81 -39.49
CA HIS A 116 24.23 23.09 -38.45
C HIS A 116 22.96 22.26 -38.65
N GLY A 117 22.55 22.00 -39.90
CA GLY A 117 21.45 21.09 -40.20
C GLY A 117 21.74 19.64 -39.77
N ALA A 118 22.98 19.16 -39.97
CA ALA A 118 23.40 17.84 -39.51
C ALA A 118 23.40 17.74 -37.97
N SER A 119 23.85 18.79 -37.28
CA SER A 119 23.79 18.88 -35.82
C SER A 119 22.34 18.89 -35.30
N ALA A 120 21.45 19.67 -35.93
CA ALA A 120 20.01 19.71 -35.61
C ALA A 120 19.35 18.34 -35.80
N ALA A 121 19.60 17.68 -36.93
CA ALA A 121 19.12 16.32 -37.21
C ALA A 121 19.62 15.33 -36.14
N ALA A 122 20.90 15.37 -35.78
CA ALA A 122 21.45 14.50 -34.74
C ALA A 122 20.82 14.74 -33.36
N THR A 123 20.50 15.99 -33.00
CA THR A 123 19.77 16.30 -31.77
C THR A 123 18.33 15.79 -31.78
N TRP A 124 17.64 15.87 -32.92
CA TRP A 124 16.29 15.31 -33.08
C TRP A 124 16.29 13.79 -33.00
N SER A 125 17.17 13.10 -33.71
CA SER A 125 17.29 11.63 -33.61
C SER A 125 17.67 11.16 -32.21
N ARG A 126 18.36 11.99 -31.42
CA ARG A 126 18.58 11.72 -30.00
C ARG A 126 17.30 11.92 -29.18
N ALA A 127 16.54 12.97 -29.44
CA ALA A 127 15.29 13.26 -28.76
C ALA A 127 14.25 12.16 -28.98
N GLU A 128 14.05 11.73 -30.23
CA GLU A 128 13.17 10.63 -30.63
C GLU A 128 13.55 9.33 -29.91
N ARG A 129 14.83 8.92 -29.94
CA ARG A 129 15.27 7.72 -29.23
C ARG A 129 15.01 7.75 -27.72
N ILE A 130 15.18 8.91 -27.08
CA ILE A 130 14.93 9.06 -25.64
C ILE A 130 13.44 9.07 -25.35
N TRP A 131 12.63 9.65 -26.24
CA TRP A 131 11.18 9.62 -26.18
C TRP A 131 10.64 8.18 -26.27
N ASP A 132 11.07 7.41 -27.27
CA ASP A 132 10.67 6.00 -27.45
C ASP A 132 11.07 5.14 -26.24
N GLN A 133 12.26 5.37 -25.70
CA GLN A 133 12.71 4.72 -24.46
C GLN A 133 11.81 5.08 -23.27
N ALA A 134 11.38 6.34 -23.15
CA ALA A 134 10.49 6.77 -22.08
C ALA A 134 9.11 6.12 -22.19
N LEU A 135 8.54 6.05 -23.40
CA LEU A 135 7.28 5.35 -23.66
C LEU A 135 7.37 3.86 -23.29
N ALA A 136 8.45 3.18 -23.70
CA ALA A 136 8.65 1.77 -23.38
C ALA A 136 8.80 1.54 -21.86
N VAL A 137 9.51 2.44 -21.16
CA VAL A 137 9.65 2.40 -19.71
C VAL A 137 8.32 2.66 -19.00
N GLU A 138 7.53 3.62 -19.47
CA GLU A 138 6.21 3.92 -18.91
C GLU A 138 5.25 2.74 -19.07
N ALA A 139 5.19 2.13 -20.25
CA ALA A 139 4.40 0.92 -20.49
C ALA A 139 4.82 -0.24 -19.58
N ALA A 140 6.13 -0.48 -19.42
CA ALA A 140 6.64 -1.47 -18.50
C ALA A 140 6.29 -1.15 -17.03
N TRP A 141 6.33 0.13 -16.65
CA TRP A 141 5.94 0.56 -15.32
C TRP A 141 4.44 0.36 -15.06
N ASP A 142 3.58 0.64 -16.02
CA ASP A 142 2.14 0.39 -15.88
C ASP A 142 1.81 -1.09 -15.74
N GLN A 143 2.52 -1.95 -16.48
CA GLN A 143 2.42 -3.40 -16.30
C GLN A 143 2.87 -3.83 -14.90
N ALA A 144 4.06 -3.38 -14.46
CA ALA A 144 4.58 -3.71 -13.13
C ALA A 144 3.68 -3.20 -12.00
N ARG A 145 3.11 -2.00 -12.15
CA ARG A 145 2.14 -1.43 -11.22
C ARG A 145 0.85 -2.26 -11.18
N GLY A 146 0.39 -2.73 -12.33
CA GLY A 146 -0.76 -3.63 -12.44
C GLY A 146 -0.56 -4.94 -11.65
N ALA A 147 0.68 -5.46 -11.60
CA ALA A 147 1.01 -6.66 -10.84
C ALA A 147 0.92 -6.50 -9.31
N LEU A 148 0.88 -5.26 -8.81
CA LEU A 148 0.72 -4.97 -7.39
C LEU A 148 -0.75 -4.82 -6.97
N GLU A 149 -1.69 -4.91 -7.92
CA GLU A 149 -3.12 -4.81 -7.62
C GLU A 149 -3.68 -6.12 -7.07
N LEU A 150 -4.80 -6.03 -6.35
CA LEU A 150 -5.49 -7.25 -5.87
C LEU A 150 -6.31 -7.91 -6.98
N PHE A 151 -6.83 -7.09 -7.90
CA PHE A 151 -7.61 -7.53 -9.05
C PHE A 151 -6.94 -7.02 -10.32
N THR A 152 -6.84 -7.90 -11.30
CA THR A 152 -6.38 -7.58 -12.65
C THR A 152 -7.29 -6.54 -13.32
N ALA A 153 -6.81 -5.92 -14.40
CA ALA A 153 -7.63 -5.02 -15.21
C ALA A 153 -8.92 -5.69 -15.74
N ALA A 154 -8.90 -7.02 -15.93
CA ALA A 154 -10.05 -7.82 -16.34
C ALA A 154 -11.00 -8.20 -15.18
N GLY A 155 -10.69 -7.83 -13.93
CA GLY A 155 -11.55 -8.06 -12.78
C GLY A 155 -11.41 -9.46 -12.20
N ARG A 156 -10.39 -10.21 -12.61
CA ARG A 156 -10.02 -11.48 -11.96
C ARG A 156 -9.12 -11.20 -10.77
N LEU A 157 -9.30 -11.96 -9.69
CA LEU A 157 -8.38 -11.94 -8.56
C LEU A 157 -6.98 -12.28 -9.06
N GLN A 158 -5.99 -11.50 -8.63
CA GLN A 158 -4.61 -11.75 -8.99
C GLN A 158 -4.04 -12.89 -8.13
N ASP A 159 -3.22 -13.75 -8.73
CA ASP A 159 -2.40 -14.73 -8.02
C ASP A 159 -0.90 -14.37 -8.09
N ARG A 160 -0.13 -14.95 -7.17
CA ARG A 160 1.32 -14.71 -7.10
C ARG A 160 2.04 -15.13 -8.39
N PRO A 161 1.87 -16.36 -8.93
CA PRO A 161 2.58 -16.76 -10.14
C PRO A 161 2.35 -15.81 -11.33
N GLN A 162 1.12 -15.36 -11.55
CA GLN A 162 0.80 -14.39 -12.59
C GLN A 162 1.46 -13.04 -12.32
N ALA A 163 1.40 -12.54 -11.09
CA ALA A 163 2.05 -11.28 -10.72
C ALA A 163 3.57 -11.34 -10.91
N GLU A 164 4.20 -12.45 -10.51
CA GLU A 164 5.63 -12.68 -10.69
C GLU A 164 6.02 -12.75 -12.17
N ALA A 165 5.23 -13.42 -13.01
CA ALA A 165 5.45 -13.47 -14.46
C ALA A 165 5.40 -12.06 -15.08
N ILE A 166 4.41 -11.25 -14.71
CA ILE A 166 4.30 -9.85 -15.18
C ILE A 166 5.52 -9.03 -14.74
N LEU A 167 5.96 -9.19 -13.47
CA LEU A 167 7.13 -8.48 -12.97
C LEU A 167 8.42 -8.94 -13.66
N ALA A 168 8.58 -10.24 -13.91
CA ALA A 168 9.74 -10.79 -14.61
C ALA A 168 9.87 -10.20 -16.03
N GLU A 169 8.75 -9.99 -16.72
CA GLU A 169 8.72 -9.38 -18.06
C GLU A 169 8.98 -7.86 -18.03
N ALA A 170 8.41 -7.16 -17.04
CA ALA A 170 8.48 -5.70 -16.94
C ALA A 170 9.83 -5.20 -16.40
N LEU A 171 10.42 -5.89 -15.42
CA LEU A 171 11.62 -5.44 -14.70
C LEU A 171 12.83 -5.12 -15.61
N PRO A 172 13.18 -5.94 -16.63
CA PRO A 172 14.28 -5.64 -17.54
C PRO A 172 14.07 -4.37 -18.38
N ARG A 173 12.81 -3.94 -18.57
CA ARG A 173 12.44 -2.75 -19.34
C ARG A 173 12.48 -1.47 -18.51
N LEU A 174 12.46 -1.55 -17.19
CA LEU A 174 12.64 -0.40 -16.28
C LEU A 174 14.09 0.05 -16.22
N ARG A 175 14.60 0.63 -17.31
CA ARG A 175 16.01 1.01 -17.51
C ARG A 175 16.34 2.36 -16.88
N GLY A 176 17.59 2.54 -16.45
CA GLY A 176 18.07 3.77 -15.83
C GLY A 176 18.40 3.61 -14.34
N THR A 177 19.24 4.52 -13.83
CA THR A 177 19.67 4.53 -12.42
C THR A 177 18.55 5.01 -11.50
N GLU A 178 17.66 5.87 -12.00
CA GLU A 178 16.46 6.34 -11.31
C GLU A 178 15.50 5.20 -10.96
N TRP A 179 15.50 4.11 -11.74
CA TRP A 179 14.67 2.93 -11.55
C TRP A 179 15.28 1.88 -10.63
N ALA A 180 16.56 2.01 -10.22
CA ALA A 180 17.26 0.98 -9.46
C ALA A 180 16.56 0.62 -8.13
N LYS A 181 16.06 1.63 -7.41
CA LYS A 181 15.30 1.42 -6.16
C LYS A 181 13.98 0.71 -6.42
N THR A 182 13.24 1.13 -7.45
CA THR A 182 11.95 0.51 -7.83
C THR A 182 12.14 -0.95 -8.21
N ARG A 183 13.13 -1.26 -9.06
CA ARG A 183 13.46 -2.65 -9.42
C ARG A 183 13.78 -3.48 -8.18
N ARG A 184 14.65 -2.98 -7.30
CA ARG A 184 15.00 -3.68 -6.05
C ARG A 184 13.78 -3.95 -5.16
N LEU A 185 12.84 -3.01 -5.06
CA LEU A 185 11.62 -3.21 -4.28
C LEU A 185 10.73 -4.27 -4.95
N LEU A 186 10.48 -4.17 -6.24
CA LEU A 186 9.62 -5.09 -7.00
C LEU A 186 10.18 -6.52 -7.08
N SER A 187 11.50 -6.70 -7.09
CA SER A 187 12.15 -8.02 -7.11
C SER A 187 12.06 -8.77 -5.79
N ARG A 188 11.57 -8.14 -4.73
CA ARG A 188 11.46 -8.76 -3.41
C ARG A 188 10.16 -9.57 -3.31
N PRO A 189 10.20 -10.82 -2.81
CA PRO A 189 9.00 -11.63 -2.65
C PRO A 189 7.96 -10.98 -1.73
N GLU A 190 8.40 -10.15 -0.78
CA GLU A 190 7.53 -9.40 0.12
C GLU A 190 6.68 -8.34 -0.59
N SER A 191 6.98 -7.96 -1.84
CA SER A 191 6.11 -7.08 -2.63
C SER A 191 4.78 -7.72 -3.00
N LEU A 192 4.70 -9.05 -2.99
CA LEU A 192 3.52 -9.82 -3.36
C LEU A 192 2.95 -10.66 -2.21
N ALA A 193 3.52 -10.57 -1.01
CA ALA A 193 3.10 -11.38 0.15
C ALA A 193 1.63 -11.18 0.57
N PHE A 194 1.00 -10.07 0.18
CA PHE A 194 -0.43 -9.86 0.40
C PHE A 194 -1.30 -10.84 -0.41
N LEU A 195 -0.83 -11.30 -1.58
CA LEU A 195 -1.55 -12.27 -2.41
C LEU A 195 -1.61 -13.63 -1.71
N ASP A 196 -0.50 -14.07 -1.13
CA ASP A 196 -0.43 -15.32 -0.37
C ASP A 196 -1.41 -15.30 0.82
N ARG A 197 -1.46 -14.16 1.53
CA ARG A 197 -2.38 -13.97 2.66
C ARG A 197 -3.85 -14.04 2.22
N VAL A 198 -4.18 -13.42 1.09
CA VAL A 198 -5.54 -13.48 0.54
C VAL A 198 -5.88 -14.91 0.15
N GLN A 199 -4.99 -15.60 -0.57
CA GLN A 199 -5.22 -16.99 -0.98
C GLN A 199 -5.34 -17.94 0.21
N ALA A 200 -4.55 -17.76 1.27
CA ALA A 200 -4.69 -18.52 2.51
C ALA A 200 -6.07 -18.26 3.16
N GLY A 201 -6.45 -16.99 3.34
CA GLY A 201 -7.73 -16.64 3.93
C GLY A 201 -8.93 -17.12 3.12
N LEU A 202 -8.85 -17.14 1.78
CA LEU A 202 -9.91 -17.67 0.93
C LEU A 202 -10.01 -19.21 1.04
N ARG A 203 -8.88 -19.92 1.14
CA ARG A 203 -8.86 -21.37 1.36
C ARG A 203 -9.48 -21.76 2.70
N GLU A 204 -9.25 -20.97 3.75
CA GLU A 204 -9.84 -21.19 5.08
C GLU A 204 -11.37 -21.06 5.11
N LEU A 205 -11.98 -20.41 4.11
CA LEU A 205 -13.45 -20.32 4.05
C LEU A 205 -14.12 -21.64 3.68
N SER A 206 -13.37 -22.57 3.08
CA SER A 206 -13.84 -23.90 2.64
C SER A 206 -15.13 -23.86 1.82
N LEU A 207 -15.25 -22.85 0.94
CA LEU A 207 -16.39 -22.72 0.03
C LEU A 207 -16.22 -23.64 -1.18
N ASP A 208 -17.36 -24.02 -1.77
CA ASP A 208 -17.35 -24.68 -3.09
C ASP A 208 -16.56 -23.83 -4.10
N PRO A 209 -15.63 -24.42 -4.88
CA PRO A 209 -14.79 -23.67 -5.80
C PRO A 209 -15.56 -22.83 -6.84
N ALA A 210 -16.69 -23.34 -7.36
CA ALA A 210 -17.48 -22.64 -8.35
C ALA A 210 -18.25 -21.46 -7.73
N VAL A 211 -18.72 -21.62 -6.49
CA VAL A 211 -19.32 -20.53 -5.70
C VAL A 211 -18.27 -19.46 -5.39
N LEU A 212 -17.08 -19.84 -4.93
CA LEU A 212 -15.99 -18.91 -4.64
C LEU A 212 -15.57 -18.13 -5.89
N GLU A 213 -15.38 -18.81 -7.02
CA GLU A 213 -15.01 -18.17 -8.29
C GLU A 213 -16.07 -17.14 -8.72
N ALA A 214 -17.35 -17.50 -8.67
CA ALA A 214 -18.44 -16.60 -9.03
C ALA A 214 -18.53 -15.38 -8.11
N ILE A 215 -18.30 -15.54 -6.79
CA ILE A 215 -18.21 -14.42 -5.84
C ILE A 215 -17.02 -13.52 -6.17
N LEU A 216 -15.84 -14.09 -6.42
CA LEU A 216 -14.63 -13.32 -6.74
C LEU A 216 -14.79 -12.52 -8.04
N GLU A 217 -15.44 -13.10 -9.05
CA GLU A 217 -15.79 -12.37 -10.27
C GLU A 217 -16.72 -11.19 -10.00
N LEU A 218 -17.78 -11.37 -9.19
CA LEU A 218 -18.69 -10.28 -8.81
C LEU A 218 -17.96 -9.16 -8.07
N GLU A 219 -17.06 -9.51 -7.16
CA GLU A 219 -16.23 -8.54 -6.42
C GLU A 219 -15.30 -7.77 -7.36
N GLY A 220 -14.69 -8.45 -8.33
CA GLY A 220 -13.84 -7.82 -9.33
C GLY A 220 -14.60 -6.88 -10.28
N LEU A 221 -15.76 -7.31 -10.77
CA LEU A 221 -16.63 -6.49 -11.63
C LEU A 221 -17.15 -5.24 -10.90
N SER A 222 -17.47 -5.37 -9.61
CA SER A 222 -17.91 -4.24 -8.78
C SER A 222 -16.83 -3.17 -8.63
N ARG A 223 -15.57 -3.57 -8.48
CA ARG A 223 -14.42 -2.66 -8.34
C ARG A 223 -14.00 -1.99 -9.65
N GLN A 224 -14.45 -2.49 -10.79
CA GLN A 224 -14.26 -1.85 -12.09
C GLN A 224 -15.29 -0.76 -12.39
N ARG A 225 -16.42 -0.74 -11.67
CA ARG A 225 -17.50 0.23 -11.90
C ARG A 225 -17.01 1.67 -11.81
N ASP A 226 -16.05 1.93 -10.91
CA ASP A 226 -15.44 3.26 -10.71
C ASP A 226 -14.51 3.72 -11.85
N ARG A 227 -14.24 2.89 -12.86
CA ARG A 227 -13.24 3.16 -13.91
C ARG A 227 -13.81 3.36 -15.32
N SER A 228 -15.12 3.25 -15.53
CA SER A 228 -15.70 3.26 -16.88
C SER A 228 -16.90 4.19 -17.00
N ALA A 229 -16.99 4.89 -18.12
CA ALA A 229 -18.17 5.69 -18.49
C ALA A 229 -19.40 4.78 -18.59
N GLU A 230 -20.51 5.21 -18.00
CA GLU A 230 -21.71 4.40 -17.74
C GLU A 230 -22.43 3.92 -19.02
N ASP A 231 -22.18 4.61 -20.14
CA ASP A 231 -22.81 4.39 -21.46
C ASP A 231 -21.86 3.80 -22.50
N SER A 232 -21.24 2.66 -22.19
CA SER A 232 -20.42 1.92 -23.14
C SER A 232 -20.92 0.47 -23.33
N VAL A 233 -20.63 -0.12 -24.49
CA VAL A 233 -20.87 -1.56 -24.75
C VAL A 233 -20.21 -2.42 -23.65
N ALA A 234 -19.01 -2.02 -23.20
CA ALA A 234 -18.32 -2.67 -22.10
C ALA A 234 -19.11 -2.61 -20.78
N ALA A 235 -19.84 -1.52 -20.52
CA ALA A 235 -20.73 -1.41 -19.35
C ALA A 235 -21.94 -2.33 -19.46
N ALA A 236 -22.54 -2.46 -20.64
CA ALA A 236 -23.64 -3.40 -20.88
C ALA A 236 -23.20 -4.87 -20.68
N VAL A 237 -22.08 -5.27 -21.29
CA VAL A 237 -21.51 -6.63 -21.12
C VAL A 237 -21.23 -6.93 -19.65
N ARG A 238 -20.68 -5.97 -18.90
CA ARG A 238 -20.44 -6.11 -17.46
C ARG A 238 -21.74 -6.29 -16.68
N ARG A 239 -22.78 -5.49 -16.95
CA ARG A 239 -24.11 -5.65 -16.30
C ARG A 239 -24.68 -7.04 -16.58
N GLY A 240 -24.56 -7.52 -17.81
CA GLY A 240 -24.95 -8.88 -18.19
C GLY A 240 -24.19 -9.95 -17.40
N ARG A 241 -22.86 -9.83 -17.29
CA ARG A 241 -22.03 -10.76 -16.49
C ARG A 241 -22.40 -10.75 -15.00
N VAL A 242 -22.64 -9.57 -14.43
CA VAL A 242 -23.09 -9.46 -13.03
C VAL A 242 -24.40 -10.22 -12.85
N LEU A 243 -25.39 -9.98 -13.73
CA LEU A 243 -26.68 -10.67 -13.67
C LEU A 243 -26.53 -12.20 -13.75
N VAL A 244 -25.77 -12.69 -14.74
CA VAL A 244 -25.54 -14.13 -14.93
C VAL A 244 -24.89 -14.76 -13.70
N ARG A 245 -23.86 -14.13 -13.13
CA ARG A 245 -23.19 -14.65 -11.92
C ARG A 245 -24.09 -14.59 -10.69
N THR A 246 -24.90 -13.55 -10.52
CA THR A 246 -25.88 -13.48 -9.43
C THR A 246 -26.92 -14.60 -9.54
N VAL A 247 -27.44 -14.88 -10.74
CA VAL A 247 -28.39 -15.98 -10.96
C VAL A 247 -27.72 -17.34 -10.71
N GLN A 248 -26.49 -17.55 -11.20
CA GLN A 248 -25.74 -18.76 -10.93
C GLN A 248 -25.55 -19.00 -9.42
N LEU A 249 -25.13 -17.97 -8.68
CA LEU A 249 -24.94 -18.06 -7.23
C LEU A 249 -26.26 -18.36 -6.51
N ALA A 250 -27.34 -17.65 -6.83
CA ALA A 250 -28.64 -17.88 -6.23
C ALA A 250 -29.17 -19.31 -6.45
N ARG A 251 -28.71 -20.01 -7.51
CA ARG A 251 -29.06 -21.42 -7.77
C ARG A 251 -28.10 -22.41 -7.12
N ALA A 252 -26.81 -22.07 -7.02
CA ALA A 252 -25.78 -22.97 -6.52
C ALA A 252 -25.65 -22.95 -4.98
N ASP A 253 -25.87 -21.78 -4.36
CA ASP A 253 -25.76 -21.56 -2.92
C ASP A 253 -26.84 -20.55 -2.49
N PRO A 254 -27.95 -21.00 -1.87
CA PRO A 254 -28.99 -20.10 -1.36
C PRO A 254 -28.46 -19.07 -0.34
N ASP A 255 -27.39 -19.41 0.39
CA ASP A 255 -26.76 -18.59 1.40
C ASP A 255 -25.54 -17.81 0.87
N TRP A 256 -25.40 -17.72 -0.46
CA TRP A 256 -24.29 -17.02 -1.10
C TRP A 256 -24.07 -15.57 -0.61
N PRO A 257 -25.07 -14.78 -0.13
CA PRO A 257 -24.81 -13.45 0.40
C PRO A 257 -23.93 -13.47 1.66
N GLU A 258 -24.05 -14.51 2.49
CA GLU A 258 -23.20 -14.71 3.66
C GLU A 258 -21.79 -15.15 3.23
N SER A 259 -21.70 -16.14 2.33
CA SER A 259 -20.46 -16.56 1.68
C SER A 259 -19.71 -15.37 1.07
N ALA A 260 -20.42 -14.47 0.37
CA ALA A 260 -19.87 -13.25 -0.20
C ALA A 260 -19.39 -12.27 0.87
N THR A 261 -20.08 -12.18 2.01
CA THR A 261 -19.64 -11.35 3.14
C THR A 261 -18.34 -11.86 3.75
N ARG A 262 -18.19 -13.19 3.90
CA ARG A 262 -16.95 -13.83 4.36
C ARG A 262 -15.80 -13.60 3.36
N VAL A 263 -16.03 -13.76 2.06
CA VAL A 263 -15.03 -13.46 1.02
C VAL A 263 -14.62 -11.98 1.06
N ARG A 264 -15.58 -11.05 1.13
CA ARG A 264 -15.29 -9.62 1.27
C ARG A 264 -14.47 -9.30 2.50
N HIS A 265 -14.70 -10.00 3.61
CA HIS A 265 -13.92 -9.83 4.83
C HIS A 265 -12.44 -10.17 4.59
N VAL A 266 -12.16 -11.31 3.96
CA VAL A 266 -10.79 -11.69 3.56
C VAL A 266 -10.16 -10.62 2.65
N LEU A 267 -10.87 -10.22 1.58
CA LEU A 267 -10.36 -9.24 0.63
C LEU A 267 -10.13 -7.85 1.24
N ARG A 268 -10.89 -7.46 2.27
CA ARG A 268 -10.72 -6.20 3.00
C ARG A 268 -9.51 -6.22 3.94
N ASN A 269 -9.16 -7.39 4.45
CA ASN A 269 -8.00 -7.58 5.32
C ASN A 269 -6.69 -7.85 4.56
N ALA A 270 -6.71 -7.70 3.23
CA ALA A 270 -5.54 -7.67 2.36
C ALA A 270 -4.80 -6.33 2.49
N TRP A 271 -4.21 -6.06 3.65
CA TRP A 271 -3.50 -4.81 3.90
C TRP A 271 -2.20 -4.75 3.08
N ARG A 272 -2.12 -3.79 2.15
CA ARG A 272 -1.00 -3.65 1.19
C ARG A 272 -0.13 -2.41 1.41
N ALA A 273 -0.61 -1.44 2.17
CA ALA A 273 0.04 -0.14 2.29
C ALA A 273 0.05 0.35 3.73
N SER A 274 1.14 1.01 4.14
CA SER A 274 1.23 1.67 5.45
C SER A 274 0.65 3.10 5.43
N SER A 275 -0.22 3.41 4.45
CA SER A 275 -0.91 4.70 4.34
C SER A 275 -1.67 5.11 5.63
N LEU A 276 -2.11 4.13 6.42
CA LEU A 276 -2.70 4.36 7.74
C LEU A 276 -1.70 4.96 8.73
N VAL A 277 -0.44 4.50 8.68
CA VAL A 277 0.66 5.09 9.45
C VAL A 277 0.93 6.50 8.96
N GLU A 278 0.87 6.77 7.64
CA GLU A 278 1.02 8.13 7.12
C GLU A 278 -0.11 9.09 7.55
N CYS A 279 -1.35 8.58 7.67
CA CYS A 279 -2.45 9.35 8.25
C CYS A 279 -2.15 9.77 9.69
N LEU A 280 -1.72 8.82 10.53
CA LEU A 280 -1.29 9.09 11.91
C LEU A 280 -0.05 9.99 11.98
N ASN A 281 0.94 9.78 11.10
CA ASN A 281 2.11 10.64 10.97
C ASN A 281 1.70 12.08 10.67
N SER A 282 0.69 12.31 9.82
CA SER A 282 0.22 13.67 9.49
C SER A 282 -0.34 14.38 10.73
N VAL A 283 -1.09 13.66 11.57
CA VAL A 283 -1.63 14.16 12.84
C VAL A 283 -0.50 14.48 13.81
N ALA A 284 0.49 13.58 13.94
CA ALA A 284 1.66 13.80 14.76
C ALA A 284 2.51 15.00 14.25
N ARG A 285 2.70 15.14 12.94
CA ARG A 285 3.46 16.24 12.32
C ARG A 285 2.82 17.60 12.56
N MET A 286 1.49 17.70 12.56
CA MET A 286 0.79 18.94 12.93
C MET A 286 1.06 19.36 14.38
N GLN A 287 1.34 18.41 15.26
CA GLN A 287 1.73 18.72 16.65
C GLN A 287 3.23 19.05 16.71
N GLN A 288 4.07 18.31 15.99
CA GLN A 288 5.51 18.64 15.87
C GLN A 288 5.75 20.06 15.37
N SER A 289 4.93 20.57 14.43
CA SER A 289 5.09 21.94 13.92
C SER A 289 4.71 23.02 14.95
N ARG A 290 3.90 22.68 15.96
CA ARG A 290 3.41 23.64 16.98
C ARG A 290 4.21 23.60 18.27
N HIS A 291 4.95 22.51 18.53
CA HIS A 291 5.74 22.34 19.74
C HIS A 291 7.23 22.42 19.44
N ARG A 292 7.96 23.24 20.19
CA ARG A 292 9.43 23.37 20.06
C ARG A 292 10.19 22.05 20.27
N ARG A 293 9.66 21.15 21.12
CA ARG A 293 10.24 19.83 21.38
C ARG A 293 9.14 18.79 21.52
N MET A 294 9.28 17.69 20.79
CA MET A 294 8.48 16.49 20.99
C MET A 294 9.13 15.65 22.09
N THR A 295 8.38 15.29 23.13
CA THR A 295 8.82 14.40 24.21
C THR A 295 8.04 13.07 24.16
N GLN A 296 8.55 12.02 24.81
CA GLN A 296 7.84 10.74 24.89
C GLN A 296 6.46 10.90 25.55
N GLY A 297 6.38 11.63 26.67
CA GLY A 297 5.10 11.88 27.35
C GLY A 297 4.07 12.60 26.47
N LEU A 298 4.49 13.55 25.62
CA LEU A 298 3.59 14.19 24.67
C LEU A 298 3.12 13.20 23.58
N LEU A 299 4.00 12.32 23.09
CA LEU A 299 3.58 11.27 22.15
C LEU A 299 2.59 10.30 22.78
N ASP A 300 2.82 9.87 24.02
CA ASP A 300 1.90 8.98 24.73
C ASP A 300 0.54 9.64 24.99
N LEU A 301 0.53 10.92 25.36
CA LEU A 301 -0.71 11.69 25.50
C LEU A 301 -1.48 11.79 24.17
N LYS A 302 -0.78 12.05 23.05
CA LYS A 302 -1.42 12.11 21.73
C LYS A 302 -1.93 10.75 21.28
N ARG A 303 -1.20 9.69 21.59
CA ARG A 303 -1.62 8.30 21.34
C ARG A 303 -2.89 7.96 22.13
N LEU A 304 -2.93 8.29 23.43
CA LEU A 304 -4.11 8.10 24.27
C LEU A 304 -5.31 8.88 23.71
N TYR A 305 -5.12 10.16 23.41
CA TYR A 305 -6.16 11.01 22.82
C TYR A 305 -6.68 10.45 21.50
N TRP A 306 -5.79 10.00 20.60
CA TRP A 306 -6.19 9.38 19.34
C TRP A 306 -7.02 8.11 19.57
N ASN A 307 -6.54 7.22 20.43
CA ASN A 307 -7.15 5.91 20.65
C ASN A 307 -8.51 5.97 21.36
N LEU A 308 -8.80 7.07 22.06
CA LEU A 308 -10.09 7.33 22.73
C LEU A 308 -11.03 8.24 21.92
N ARG A 309 -10.56 8.80 20.81
CA ARG A 309 -11.36 9.71 20.01
C ARG A 309 -12.27 8.93 19.06
N ARG A 310 -13.57 9.18 19.15
CA ARG A 310 -14.56 8.63 18.21
C ARG A 310 -14.35 9.16 16.80
N PHE A 311 -14.42 8.27 15.81
CA PHE A 311 -14.40 8.69 14.41
C PHE A 311 -15.70 9.42 14.06
N ARG A 312 -15.58 10.54 13.36
CA ARG A 312 -16.75 11.37 12.98
C ARG A 312 -17.46 10.87 11.71
N THR A 313 -16.75 10.12 10.87
CA THR A 313 -17.18 9.78 9.52
C THR A 313 -16.68 8.41 9.10
N GLY A 314 -17.29 7.85 8.07
CA GLY A 314 -16.88 6.58 7.47
C GLY A 314 -17.38 5.36 8.25
N ARG A 315 -16.84 4.19 7.93
CA ARG A 315 -17.33 2.88 8.43
C ARG A 315 -17.16 2.64 9.93
N ARG A 316 -16.29 3.44 10.57
CA ARG A 316 -15.97 3.36 12.01
C ARG A 316 -16.66 4.47 12.80
N ARG A 317 -17.61 5.17 12.17
CA ARG A 317 -18.28 6.33 12.76
C ARG A 317 -18.81 5.97 14.13
N ASP A 318 -18.65 6.91 15.06
CA ASP A 318 -19.08 6.82 16.46
C ASP A 318 -18.37 5.74 17.28
N GLN A 319 -17.32 5.08 16.75
CA GLN A 319 -16.47 4.15 17.49
C GLN A 319 -15.07 4.74 17.71
N THR A 320 -14.39 4.33 18.78
CA THR A 320 -12.98 4.67 19.07
C THR A 320 -12.04 3.56 18.59
N PRO A 321 -10.75 3.86 18.32
CA PRO A 321 -9.76 2.83 18.04
C PRO A 321 -9.63 1.77 19.15
N TYR A 322 -9.77 2.14 20.43
CA TYR A 322 -9.74 1.17 21.52
C TYR A 322 -10.98 0.27 21.56
N GLU A 323 -12.18 0.82 21.35
CA GLU A 323 -13.42 0.03 21.23
C GLU A 323 -13.30 -0.98 20.08
N LEU A 324 -12.82 -0.54 18.92
CA LEU A 324 -12.61 -1.40 17.75
C LEU A 324 -11.53 -2.47 17.96
N LEU A 325 -10.53 -2.19 18.79
CA LEU A 325 -9.50 -3.15 19.16
C LEU A 325 -10.01 -4.13 20.24
N GLY A 326 -11.20 -3.91 20.81
CA GLY A 326 -11.74 -4.71 21.90
C GLY A 326 -11.12 -4.38 23.27
N VAL A 327 -10.55 -3.19 23.43
CA VAL A 327 -10.06 -2.73 24.73
C VAL A 327 -11.25 -2.22 25.54
N ALA A 328 -11.69 -3.02 26.52
CA ALA A 328 -12.65 -2.59 27.52
C ALA A 328 -12.01 -1.54 28.42
N LEU A 329 -12.52 -0.31 28.36
CA LEU A 329 -12.14 0.78 29.26
C LEU A 329 -13.36 1.16 30.10
N PRO A 330 -13.14 1.73 31.30
CA PRO A 330 -14.21 2.39 32.05
C PRO A 330 -14.90 3.43 31.15
N ALA A 331 -16.20 3.64 31.34
CA ALA A 331 -16.98 4.68 30.64
C ALA A 331 -16.60 6.08 31.13
N LEU A 332 -15.34 6.44 30.95
CA LEU A 332 -14.70 7.68 31.34
C LEU A 332 -14.21 8.37 30.07
N ASP A 333 -14.25 9.69 30.04
CA ASP A 333 -13.56 10.42 29.00
C ASP A 333 -12.03 10.30 29.17
N TRP A 334 -11.28 10.71 28.15
CA TRP A 334 -9.82 10.62 28.17
C TRP A 334 -9.16 11.46 29.27
N TRP A 335 -9.83 12.52 29.74
CA TRP A 335 -9.32 13.40 30.78
C TRP A 335 -9.47 12.77 32.15
N GLU A 336 -10.62 12.14 32.43
CA GLU A 336 -10.82 11.37 33.65
C GLU A 336 -9.89 10.15 33.71
N LEU A 337 -9.66 9.46 32.59
CA LEU A 337 -8.68 8.38 32.53
C LEU A 337 -7.25 8.82 32.89
N LEU A 338 -6.86 10.06 32.56
CA LEU A 338 -5.54 10.59 32.89
C LEU A 338 -5.35 10.93 34.37
N LYS A 339 -6.45 11.14 35.10
CA LYS A 339 -6.39 11.42 36.54
C LYS A 339 -6.17 10.16 37.38
N LEU A 340 -6.45 9.00 36.80
CA LEU A 340 -6.25 7.72 37.48
C LEU A 340 -4.76 7.37 37.57
N SER A 341 -4.34 6.90 38.74
CA SER A 341 -3.04 6.24 38.87
C SER A 341 -3.03 4.91 38.10
N PRO A 342 -1.86 4.39 37.70
CA PRO A 342 -1.76 3.07 37.09
C PRO A 342 -2.41 1.96 37.92
N GLU A 343 -2.32 2.04 39.25
CA GLU A 343 -2.94 1.09 40.19
C GLU A 343 -4.46 1.19 40.17
N GLN A 344 -5.01 2.40 40.21
CA GLN A 344 -6.46 2.63 40.12
C GLN A 344 -7.01 2.14 38.77
N LEU A 345 -6.32 2.44 37.68
CA LEU A 345 -6.73 1.97 36.35
C LEU A 345 -6.69 0.44 36.27
N ARG A 346 -5.63 -0.21 36.79
CA ARG A 346 -5.57 -1.69 36.85
C ARG A 346 -6.72 -2.26 37.67
N GLN A 347 -7.06 -1.67 38.82
CA GLN A 347 -8.18 -2.12 39.64
C GLN A 347 -9.50 -2.05 38.87
N HIS A 348 -9.78 -0.93 38.18
CA HIS A 348 -10.97 -0.79 37.34
C HIS A 348 -11.02 -1.84 36.22
N LEU A 349 -9.91 -2.06 35.51
CA LEU A 349 -9.85 -3.03 34.41
C LEU A 349 -9.99 -4.48 34.90
N SER A 350 -9.43 -4.80 36.07
CA SER A 350 -9.57 -6.12 36.69
C SER A 350 -10.99 -6.37 37.19
N ALA A 351 -11.65 -5.36 37.78
CA ALA A 351 -13.03 -5.46 38.25
C ALA A 351 -14.03 -5.68 37.10
N GLN A 352 -13.78 -5.08 35.94
CA GLN A 352 -14.61 -5.28 34.74
C GLN A 352 -14.51 -6.70 34.16
N ARG A 353 -13.38 -7.39 34.34
CA ARG A 353 -13.19 -8.78 33.85
C ARG A 353 -13.85 -9.87 34.71
N VAL A 354 -14.31 -9.53 35.92
CA VAL A 354 -14.94 -10.48 36.85
C VAL A 354 -16.48 -10.44 36.74
N GLY A 355 -17.03 -9.49 35.97
CA GLY A 355 -18.47 -9.30 35.76
C GLY A 355 -19.02 -9.74 34.40
N GLU A 356 -18.19 -10.35 33.55
CA GLU A 356 -18.57 -11.10 32.33
C GLU A 356 -18.34 -12.59 32.60
#